data_AF-A0A6P7U7Z1-F1
#
_entry.id   AF-A0A6P7U7Z1-F1
#
_cell.length_a   1.000
_cell.length_b   1.000
_cell.length_c   1.000
_cell.angle_alpha   90.00
_cell.angle_beta   90.00
_cell.angle_gamma   90.00
#
_symmetry.space_group_name_H-M   'P 1'
#
loop_
_entity.id
_entity.type
_entity.pdbx_description
1 polymer ?
#
loop_
_entity_poly.entity_id
_entity_poly.type
_entity_poly.pdbx_seq_one_letter_code
_entity_poly.pdbx_strand_id
1 'polypeptide(L)'
;MINPFLSKPDEEKENIQEELITLRFNPELKLYYEDSKTSVIFWQNIEVKEIYPKFWNEVAQLLLYFPTSYCVECGFSILHRIVNKERNRLDMFIRGDIRSKITQIEPDIESLVKKHQSQGVPLV
;
A
#
# COMPACT_ATOMS: atom_id res chain seq x y z
N MET A 1 3.93 -10.21 11.34
CA MET A 1 4.73 -11.13 10.50
C MET A 1 3.79 -11.68 9.44
N ILE A 2 4.01 -11.34 8.15
CA ILE A 2 3.05 -11.56 7.05
C ILE A 2 3.45 -12.81 6.25
N ASN A 3 3.47 -13.97 6.90
CA ASN A 3 3.72 -15.25 6.21
C ASN A 3 2.38 -16.00 6.08
N PRO A 4 1.81 -16.13 4.86
CA PRO A 4 0.50 -16.73 4.67
C PRO A 4 0.52 -18.27 4.78
N PHE A 5 1.70 -18.89 4.76
CA PHE A 5 1.87 -20.33 4.88
C PHE A 5 1.92 -20.80 6.35
N LEU A 6 2.05 -19.88 7.31
CA LEU A 6 2.06 -20.16 8.74
C LEU A 6 0.73 -19.83 9.44
N SER A 7 -0.15 -19.07 8.78
CA SER A 7 -1.47 -18.71 9.30
C SER A 7 -2.43 -19.90 9.33
N LYS A 8 -3.29 -19.94 10.36
CA LYS A 8 -4.38 -20.90 10.47
C LYS A 8 -5.65 -20.33 9.84
N PRO A 9 -6.24 -20.98 8.84
CA PRO A 9 -7.45 -20.48 8.19
C PRO A 9 -8.62 -20.33 9.17
N ASP A 10 -8.76 -21.25 10.13
CA ASP A 10 -9.90 -21.29 11.05
C ASP A 10 -10.00 -20.09 12.00
N GLU A 11 -8.92 -19.33 12.15
CA GLU A 11 -8.85 -18.12 13.00
C GLU A 11 -9.10 -16.82 12.20
N GLU A 12 -9.18 -16.91 10.87
CA GLU A 12 -9.34 -15.77 9.96
C GLU A 12 -10.79 -15.53 9.55
N LYS A 13 -11.07 -14.35 8.97
CA LYS A 13 -12.41 -13.97 8.50
C LYS A 13 -12.90 -14.96 7.43
N GLU A 14 -14.17 -15.39 7.55
CA GLU A 14 -14.82 -16.37 6.65
C GLU A 14 -14.69 -16.02 5.15
N ASN A 15 -14.69 -14.73 4.81
CA ASN A 15 -14.54 -14.25 3.44
C ASN A 15 -13.13 -14.45 2.83
N ILE A 16 -12.12 -14.76 3.65
CA ILE A 16 -10.70 -14.89 3.26
C ILE A 16 -10.21 -16.33 3.38
N GLN A 17 -10.87 -17.15 4.20
CA GLN A 17 -10.46 -18.53 4.50
C GLN A 17 -10.24 -19.37 3.23
N GLU A 18 -11.15 -19.28 2.26
CA GLU A 18 -11.04 -20.01 0.99
C GLU A 18 -9.77 -19.62 0.21
N GLU A 19 -9.54 -18.32 0.01
CA GLU A 19 -8.34 -17.80 -0.68
C GLU A 19 -7.06 -18.21 0.04
N LEU A 20 -7.07 -18.18 1.38
CA LEU A 20 -5.92 -18.54 2.21
C LEU A 20 -5.61 -20.04 2.13
N ILE A 21 -6.64 -20.88 2.12
CA ILE A 21 -6.51 -22.33 1.93
C ILE A 21 -5.89 -22.60 0.55
N THR A 22 -6.45 -22.04 -0.53
CA THR A 22 -5.94 -22.24 -1.89
C THR A 22 -4.50 -21.78 -2.03
N LEU A 23 -4.16 -20.60 -1.51
CA LEU A 23 -2.80 -20.06 -1.53
C LEU A 23 -1.82 -20.99 -0.78
N ARG A 24 -2.22 -21.48 0.40
CA ARG A 24 -1.36 -22.34 1.24
C ARG A 24 -1.06 -23.68 0.58
N PHE A 25 -2.02 -24.24 -0.17
CA PHE A 25 -1.85 -25.52 -0.87
C PHE A 25 -1.19 -25.39 -2.24
N ASN A 26 -0.83 -24.17 -2.68
CA ASN A 26 -0.10 -23.96 -3.93
C ASN A 26 1.43 -24.11 -3.71
N PRO A 27 2.05 -25.19 -4.21
CA PRO A 27 3.47 -25.45 -3.98
C PRO A 27 4.38 -24.47 -4.74
N GLU A 28 3.95 -23.96 -5.90
CA GLU A 28 4.72 -23.01 -6.70
C GLU A 28 4.85 -21.66 -5.98
N LEU A 29 3.73 -21.18 -5.43
CA LEU A 29 3.72 -19.94 -4.65
C LEU A 29 4.50 -20.09 -3.34
N LYS A 30 4.50 -21.28 -2.74
CA LYS A 30 5.31 -21.55 -1.55
C LYS A 30 6.81 -21.49 -1.87
N LEU A 31 7.23 -22.14 -2.95
CA LEU A 31 8.61 -22.08 -3.42
C LEU A 31 9.01 -20.64 -3.74
N TYR A 32 8.15 -19.90 -4.44
CA TYR A 32 8.36 -18.49 -4.76
C TYR A 32 8.49 -17.61 -3.51
N TYR A 33 7.69 -17.89 -2.47
CA TYR A 33 7.81 -17.18 -1.19
C TYR A 33 9.13 -17.49 -0.47
N GLU A 34 9.58 -18.74 -0.47
CA GLU A 34 10.86 -19.15 0.12
C GLU A 34 12.07 -18.58 -0.63
N ASP A 35 11.99 -18.48 -1.96
CA ASP A 35 12.99 -17.82 -2.81
C ASP A 35 12.96 -16.28 -2.68
N SER A 36 11.83 -15.71 -2.26
CA SER A 36 11.71 -14.27 -2.07
C SER A 36 12.52 -13.80 -0.85
N LYS A 37 13.35 -12.76 -1.04
CA LYS A 37 14.19 -12.21 0.05
C LYS A 37 13.36 -11.65 1.23
N THR A 38 12.14 -11.21 0.95
CA THR A 38 11.23 -10.60 1.92
C THR A 38 9.79 -10.89 1.53
N SER A 39 8.92 -11.12 2.52
CA SER A 39 7.47 -11.28 2.30
C SER A 39 6.83 -10.14 1.50
N VAL A 40 7.34 -8.91 1.65
CA VAL A 40 6.88 -7.74 0.88
C VAL A 40 7.01 -7.96 -0.63
N ILE A 41 8.10 -8.59 -1.08
CA ILE A 41 8.36 -8.85 -2.51
C ILE A 41 7.36 -9.85 -3.06
N PHE A 42 7.04 -10.90 -2.28
CA PHE A 42 6.01 -11.86 -2.63
C PHE A 42 4.65 -11.19 -2.85
N TRP A 43 4.24 -10.30 -1.94
CA TRP A 43 2.96 -9.59 -2.01
C TRP A 43 2.89 -8.48 -3.07
N GLN A 44 4.04 -8.06 -3.61
CA GLN A 44 4.11 -7.13 -4.73
C GLN A 44 3.89 -7.81 -6.09
N ASN A 45 3.85 -9.15 -6.14
CA ASN A 45 3.56 -9.87 -7.36
C ASN A 45 2.09 -9.64 -7.81
N ILE A 46 1.93 -9.18 -9.06
CA ILE A 46 0.62 -8.92 -9.68
C ILE A 46 -0.25 -10.18 -9.73
N GLU A 47 0.33 -11.35 -9.99
CA GLU A 47 -0.43 -12.60 -10.06
C GLU A 47 -1.04 -12.95 -8.70
N VAL A 48 -0.30 -12.77 -7.62
CA VAL A 48 -0.80 -13.00 -6.25
C VAL A 48 -1.96 -12.04 -5.93
N LYS A 49 -1.86 -10.79 -6.39
CA LYS A 49 -2.92 -9.79 -6.20
C LYS A 49 -4.19 -10.11 -6.98
N GLU A 50 -4.08 -10.56 -8.22
CA GLU A 50 -5.23 -10.88 -9.07
C GLU A 50 -5.91 -12.20 -8.67
N ILE A 51 -5.13 -13.20 -8.23
CA ILE A 51 -5.65 -14.52 -7.85
C ILE A 51 -6.25 -14.50 -6.43
N TYR A 52 -5.69 -13.71 -5.50
CA TYR A 52 -6.12 -13.66 -4.10
C TYR A 52 -6.47 -12.23 -3.65
N PRO A 53 -7.45 -11.57 -4.27
CA PRO A 53 -7.72 -10.16 -4.07
C PRO A 53 -8.25 -9.83 -2.67
N LYS A 54 -9.05 -10.70 -2.04
CA LYS A 54 -9.60 -10.42 -0.71
C LYS A 54 -8.51 -10.51 0.34
N PHE A 55 -7.68 -11.56 0.26
CA PHE A 55 -6.58 -11.73 1.18
C PHE A 55 -5.49 -10.67 0.98
N TRP A 56 -5.18 -10.35 -0.28
CA TRP A 56 -4.24 -9.28 -0.60
C TRP A 56 -4.67 -7.93 -0.03
N ASN A 57 -5.96 -7.60 -0.02
CA ASN A 57 -6.44 -6.33 0.54
C ASN A 57 -6.17 -6.19 2.04
N GLU A 58 -6.32 -7.25 2.84
CA GLU A 58 -5.97 -7.20 4.27
C GLU A 58 -4.45 -7.08 4.46
N VAL A 59 -3.68 -7.85 3.68
CA VAL A 59 -2.22 -7.78 3.72
C VAL A 59 -1.70 -6.42 3.25
N ALA A 60 -2.32 -5.81 2.24
CA ALA A 60 -1.95 -4.51 1.71
C ALA A 60 -2.06 -3.41 2.78
N GLN A 61 -3.06 -3.49 3.67
CA GLN A 61 -3.16 -2.59 4.81
C GLN A 61 -1.97 -2.79 5.75
N LEU A 62 -1.63 -4.05 6.07
CA LEU A 62 -0.47 -4.40 6.90
C LEU A 62 0.87 -3.94 6.30
N LEU A 63 1.02 -4.07 4.98
CA LEU A 63 2.17 -3.58 4.23
C LEU A 63 2.27 -2.05 4.17
N LEU A 64 1.14 -1.35 4.33
CA LEU A 64 1.09 0.10 4.38
C LEU A 64 1.57 0.68 5.71
N TYR A 65 1.56 -0.11 6.79
CA TYR A 65 2.01 0.37 8.10
C TYR A 65 3.51 0.61 8.10
N PHE A 66 3.91 1.70 8.78
CA PHE A 66 5.28 2.18 8.82
C PHE A 66 6.24 1.08 9.31
N PRO A 67 7.16 0.63 8.45
CA PRO A 67 8.00 -0.54 8.74
C PRO A 67 9.04 -0.27 9.84
N THR A 68 9.27 1.00 10.21
CA THR A 68 10.26 1.40 11.24
C THR A 68 9.75 2.57 12.08
N SER A 69 10.28 2.70 13.30
CA SER A 69 10.04 3.88 14.16
C SER A 69 10.47 5.17 13.47
N TYR A 70 11.56 5.14 12.70
CA TYR A 70 12.02 6.27 11.89
C TYR A 70 10.94 6.75 10.90
N CYS A 71 10.28 5.83 10.19
CA CYS A 71 9.21 6.21 9.27
C CYS A 71 8.01 6.84 10.00
N VAL A 72 7.71 6.38 11.22
CA VAL A 72 6.68 6.97 12.09
C VAL A 72 7.08 8.40 12.49
N GLU A 73 8.31 8.60 12.98
CA GLU A 73 8.84 9.91 13.37
C GLU A 73 8.88 10.91 12.20
N CYS A 74 9.35 10.46 11.03
CA CYS A 74 9.30 11.23 9.79
C CYS A 74 7.87 11.59 9.42
N GLY A 75 6.94 10.64 9.48
CA GLY A 75 5.53 10.87 9.18
C GLY A 75 4.90 11.89 10.11
N PHE A 76 5.15 11.81 11.41
CA PHE A 76 4.71 12.80 12.39
C PHE A 76 5.32 14.19 12.14
N SER A 77 6.61 14.25 11.80
CA SER A 77 7.28 15.51 11.48
C SER A 77 6.67 16.19 10.25
N ILE A 78 6.34 15.40 9.22
CA ILE A 78 5.66 15.87 8.00
C ILE A 78 4.24 16.33 8.31
N LEU A 79 3.47 15.53 9.06
CA LEU A 79 2.13 15.90 9.54
C LEU A 79 2.14 17.23 10.29
N HIS A 80 3.04 17.36 11.27
CA HIS A 80 3.21 18.59 12.05
C HIS A 80 3.53 19.79 11.15
N ARG A 81 4.39 19.60 10.13
CA ARG A 81 4.70 20.67 9.17
C ARG A 81 3.49 21.04 8.31
N ILE A 82 2.75 20.04 7.80
CA ILE A 82 1.57 20.27 6.97
C ILE A 82 0.53 21.06 7.76
N VAL A 83 0.17 20.59 8.96
CA VAL A 83 -0.86 21.22 9.80
C VAL A 83 -0.47 22.63 10.25
N ASN A 84 0.80 22.86 10.62
CA ASN A 84 1.21 24.13 11.22
C ASN A 84 1.80 25.15 10.25
N LYS A 85 2.30 24.74 9.08
CA LYS A 85 3.01 25.63 8.14
C LYS A 85 2.38 25.70 6.76
N GLU A 86 1.76 24.62 6.29
CA GLU A 86 1.13 24.60 4.98
C GLU A 86 -0.37 24.88 5.12
N ARG A 87 -0.81 26.06 4.68
CA ARG A 87 -2.18 26.58 4.87
C ARG A 87 -3.26 25.65 4.29
N ASN A 88 -3.67 24.61 5.02
CA ASN A 88 -4.84 23.73 4.81
C ASN A 88 -5.14 23.22 3.37
N ARG A 89 -4.18 23.33 2.44
CA ARG A 89 -4.36 22.99 1.02
C ARG A 89 -3.93 21.56 0.67
N LEU A 90 -3.17 20.93 1.55
CA LEU A 90 -2.71 19.56 1.40
C LEU A 90 -3.71 18.61 2.06
N ASP A 91 -4.13 17.59 1.31
CA ASP A 91 -5.00 16.55 1.83
C ASP A 91 -4.15 15.33 2.19
N MET A 92 -3.98 15.18 3.49
CA MET A 92 -3.10 14.21 4.14
C MET A 92 -3.32 12.78 3.65
N PHE A 93 -4.59 12.39 3.47
CA PHE A 93 -4.99 11.00 3.28
C PHE A 93 -5.61 10.76 1.91
N ILE A 94 -6.44 11.68 1.39
CA ILE A 94 -7.14 11.46 0.12
C ILE A 94 -6.20 11.63 -1.07
N ARG A 95 -5.26 12.59 -1.01
CA ARG A 95 -4.24 12.79 -2.06
C ARG A 95 -2.97 11.98 -1.86
N GLY A 96 -2.76 11.45 -0.64
CA GLY A 96 -1.58 10.66 -0.31
C GLY A 96 -0.31 11.51 -0.18
N ASP A 97 -0.44 12.80 0.15
CA ASP A 97 0.68 13.76 0.24
C ASP A 97 1.76 13.29 1.23
N ILE A 98 1.35 12.69 2.34
CA ILE A 98 2.26 12.13 3.35
C ILE A 98 3.02 10.93 2.77
N ARG A 99 2.32 10.02 2.09
CA ARG A 99 2.94 8.86 1.45
C ARG A 99 3.97 9.30 0.41
N SER A 100 3.62 10.27 -0.44
CA SER A 100 4.55 10.82 -1.44
C SER A 100 5.78 11.47 -0.81
N LYS A 101 5.66 12.07 0.38
CA LYS A 101 6.80 12.72 1.06
C LYS A 101 7.68 11.77 1.86
N ILE A 102 7.12 10.67 2.38
CA ILE A 102 7.85 9.65 3.15
C ILE A 102 8.51 8.63 2.22
N THR A 103 7.83 8.27 1.14
CA THR A 103 8.35 7.31 0.16
C THR A 103 9.19 8.06 -0.88
N GLN A 104 10.21 7.40 -1.45
CA GLN A 104 10.95 7.93 -2.60
C GLN A 104 10.14 7.77 -3.91
N ILE A 105 8.82 7.64 -3.82
CA ILE A 105 7.95 7.49 -4.98
C ILE A 105 7.78 8.86 -5.61
N GLU A 106 8.37 9.04 -6.78
CA GLU A 106 8.19 10.24 -7.56
C GLU A 106 6.77 10.28 -8.16
N PRO A 107 6.08 11.42 -8.06
CA PRO A 107 4.78 11.57 -8.70
C PRO A 107 4.93 11.54 -10.22
N ASP A 108 4.05 10.81 -10.90
CA ASP A 108 3.96 10.82 -12.36
C ASP A 108 3.43 12.18 -12.85
N ILE A 109 4.36 13.11 -13.10
CA ILE A 109 4.05 14.48 -13.50
C ILE A 109 3.30 14.51 -14.83
N GLU A 110 3.63 13.64 -15.79
CA GLU A 110 2.97 13.64 -17.09
C GLU A 110 1.49 13.25 -16.99
N SER A 111 1.18 12.22 -16.19
CA SER A 111 -0.20 11.81 -15.92
C SER A 111 -0.97 12.89 -15.16
N LEU A 112 -0.33 13.59 -14.22
CA LEU A 112 -0.93 14.70 -13.48
C LEU A 112 -1.23 15.91 -14.39
N VAL A 113 -0.31 16.26 -15.28
CA VAL A 113 -0.50 17.36 -16.25
C VAL A 113 -1.65 17.04 -17.20
N LYS A 114 -1.75 15.82 -17.71
CA LYS A 114 -2.87 15.39 -18.58
C LYS A 114 -4.23 15.47 -17.89
N LYS A 115 -4.29 15.22 -16.58
CA LYS A 115 -5.53 15.30 -15.77
C LYS A 115 -5.85 16.72 -15.28
N HIS A 116 -4.91 17.65 -15.40
CA HIS A 116 -5.10 19.01 -14.92
C HIS A 116 -5.98 19.81 -15.89
N GLN A 117 -7.19 20.17 -15.45
CA GLN A 117 -8.05 21.07 -16.19
C GLN A 117 -7.52 22.51 -16.02
N SER A 118 -7.30 23.22 -17.12
CA SER A 118 -6.83 24.61 -17.08
C SER A 118 -7.85 25.49 -16.36
N GLN A 119 -7.45 26.07 -15.22
CA GLN A 119 -8.23 27.11 -14.54
C GLN A 119 -8.07 28.44 -15.29
N GLY A 120 -8.67 28.53 -16.47
CA GLY A 120 -8.86 29.81 -17.17
C GLY A 120 -10.23 30.38 -16.81
N VAL A 121 -10.24 31.57 -16.19
CA VAL A 121 -11.47 32.36 -16.08
C VAL A 121 -11.92 32.69 -17.51
N PRO A 122 -13.19 32.47 -17.91
CA PRO A 122 -13.66 32.90 -19.22
C PRO A 122 -13.57 34.42 -19.26
N LEU A 123 -12.83 34.96 -20.22
CA LEU A 123 -12.89 36.38 -20.55
C LEU A 123 -14.29 36.64 -21.13
N VAL A 124 -15.12 37.31 -20.34
CA VAL A 124 -16.39 37.91 -20.78
C VAL A 124 -16.09 39.18 -21.55
#